data_AF-A0A920S9D9-F1
#
_entry.id   AF-A0A920S9D9-F1
#
_cell.length_a   1.000
_cell.length_b   1.000
_cell.length_c   1.000
_cell.angle_alpha   90.00
_cell.angle_beta   90.00
_cell.angle_gamma   90.00
#
_symmetry.space_group_name_H-M   'P 1'
#
loop_
_entity.id
_entity.type
_entity.pdbx_description
1 polymer ?
#
loop_
_entity_poly.entity_id
_entity_poly.type
_entity_poly.pdbx_seq_one_letter_code
_entity_poly.pdbx_strand_id
1 'polypeptide(L)'
;MPYGSNDWLALTQEPTLEPDLPICDPHHHFWDNRPASTPYKRYLLHELNDDIYSGHNVVSTVFLEARSMYSADVAEGLGSFGEVSSYKV
;
A
#
# COMPACT_ATOMS: atom_id res chain seq x y z
N MET A 1 14.97 15.22 13.82
CA MET A 1 13.66 14.56 13.74
C MET A 1 13.84 13.15 14.24
N PRO A 2 13.19 12.72 15.34
CA PRO A 2 13.28 11.32 15.73
C PRO A 2 12.66 10.51 14.59
N TYR A 3 13.45 9.65 13.97
CA TYR A 3 13.07 8.89 12.79
C TYR A 3 11.85 8.01 13.12
N GLY A 4 10.70 8.24 12.49
CA GLY A 4 9.60 7.26 12.46
C GLY A 4 8.17 7.71 12.58
N SER A 5 7.87 9.00 12.53
CA SER A 5 6.50 9.49 12.32
C SER A 5 6.26 9.92 10.88
N ASN A 6 4.99 9.94 10.47
CA ASN A 6 4.53 10.48 9.19
C ASN A 6 4.49 12.03 9.17
N ASP A 7 4.99 12.71 10.21
CA ASP A 7 4.94 14.18 10.32
C ASP A 7 5.61 14.90 9.15
N TRP A 8 6.53 14.23 8.45
CA TRP A 8 7.18 14.76 7.27
C TRP A 8 6.21 14.98 6.09
N LEU A 9 5.11 14.22 6.01
CA LEU A 9 4.05 14.41 5.00
C LEU A 9 3.35 15.76 5.16
N ALA A 10 3.31 16.30 6.38
CA ALA A 10 2.68 17.58 6.68
C ALA A 10 3.58 18.80 6.40
N LEU A 11 4.83 18.61 5.96
CA LEU A 11 5.77 19.70 5.71
C LEU A 11 5.34 20.60 4.54
N THR A 12 4.66 20.02 3.55
CA THR A 12 4.15 20.73 2.37
C THR A 12 2.78 20.16 2.03
N GLN A 13 1.82 21.03 1.71
CA GLN A 13 0.50 20.66 1.25
C GLN A 13 0.22 21.37 -0.07
N GLU A 14 -0.11 20.60 -1.11
CA GLU A 14 -0.37 21.11 -2.44
C GLU A 14 -1.85 20.89 -2.80
N PRO A 15 -2.48 21.82 -3.53
CA PRO A 15 -3.84 21.61 -4.01
C PRO A 15 -3.88 20.47 -5.03
N THR A 16 -4.90 19.63 -4.95
CA THR A 16 -5.17 18.59 -5.95
C THR A 16 -5.39 19.21 -7.32
N LEU A 17 -4.60 18.80 -8.29
CA LEU A 17 -4.78 19.16 -9.69
C LEU A 17 -5.79 18.20 -10.33
N GLU A 18 -6.71 18.75 -11.13
CA GLU A 18 -7.72 17.99 -11.88
C GLU A 18 -8.45 16.96 -11.00
N PRO A 19 -9.13 17.40 -9.93
CA PRO A 19 -9.67 16.50 -8.90
C PRO A 19 -10.67 15.48 -9.44
N ASP A 20 -11.34 15.76 -10.56
CA ASP A 20 -12.31 14.87 -11.18
C ASP A 20 -11.69 13.83 -12.13
N LEU A 21 -10.40 13.98 -12.49
CA LEU A 21 -9.72 13.08 -13.44
C LEU A 21 -9.64 11.66 -12.84
N PRO A 22 -10.26 10.65 -13.47
CA PRO A 22 -10.20 9.29 -12.95
C PRO A 22 -8.78 8.73 -13.07
N ILE A 23 -8.23 8.28 -11.94
CA ILE A 23 -6.87 7.75 -11.85
C ILE A 23 -6.92 6.26 -11.49
N CYS A 24 -6.08 5.48 -12.18
CA CYS A 24 -5.71 4.14 -11.75
C CYS A 24 -4.32 4.23 -11.10
N ASP A 25 -4.22 3.91 -9.81
CA ASP A 25 -2.93 3.70 -9.15
C ASP A 25 -2.41 2.30 -9.52
N PRO A 26 -1.38 2.18 -10.38
CA PRO A 26 -1.01 0.90 -10.94
C PRO A 26 -0.17 0.05 -10.00
N HIS A 27 0.25 0.55 -8.83
CA HIS A 27 1.24 -0.13 -8.01
C HIS A 27 1.25 0.31 -6.54
N HIS A 28 0.79 -0.56 -5.65
CA HIS A 28 1.12 -0.47 -4.22
C HIS A 28 1.42 -1.84 -3.62
N HIS A 29 2.01 -1.83 -2.42
CA HIS A 29 2.31 -3.02 -1.63
C HIS A 29 1.76 -2.87 -0.23
N PHE A 30 1.27 -3.95 0.36
CA PHE A 30 0.95 -4.02 1.78
C PHE A 30 2.06 -4.72 2.55
N TRP A 31 2.29 -4.25 3.77
CA TRP A 31 3.26 -4.77 4.70
C TRP A 31 2.67 -4.74 6.10
N ASP A 32 2.59 -5.87 6.78
CA ASP A 32 2.27 -5.89 8.21
C ASP A 32 3.54 -5.70 9.05
N ASN A 33 4.62 -6.34 8.62
CA ASN A 33 5.93 -6.23 9.24
C ASN A 33 7.06 -6.37 8.22
N ARG A 34 7.79 -5.27 8.00
CA ARG A 34 8.98 -5.20 7.14
C ARG A 34 10.21 -4.84 7.98
N PRO A 35 10.86 -5.81 8.65
CA PRO A 35 11.88 -5.54 9.67
C PRO A 35 13.07 -4.69 9.19
N ALA A 36 13.45 -4.86 7.92
CA ALA A 36 14.56 -4.14 7.29
C ALA A 36 14.25 -2.67 6.95
N SER A 37 13.00 -2.22 7.08
CA SER A 37 12.54 -0.89 6.67
C SER A 37 12.22 0.00 7.87
N THR A 38 13.14 0.13 8.82
CA THR A 38 12.95 1.08 9.94
C THR A 38 13.07 2.51 9.40
N PRO A 39 12.11 3.41 9.70
CA PRO A 39 11.00 3.24 10.64
C PRO A 39 9.68 2.71 10.05
N TYR A 40 9.48 2.77 8.73
CA TYR A 40 8.23 2.40 8.06
C TYR A 40 8.14 0.89 7.79
N LYS A 41 7.74 0.14 8.82
CA LYS A 41 7.64 -1.32 8.77
C LYS A 41 6.27 -1.82 8.33
N ARG A 42 5.26 -0.96 8.32
CA ARG A 42 3.85 -1.31 8.09
C ARG A 42 3.22 -0.34 7.09
N TYR A 43 2.35 -0.89 6.25
CA TYR A 43 1.45 -0.17 5.36
C TYR A 43 0.30 -1.12 4.99
N LEU A 44 -0.92 -0.84 5.42
CA LEU A 44 -2.10 -1.69 5.22
C LEU A 44 -3.25 -0.90 4.57
N LEU A 45 -4.37 -1.58 4.30
CA LEU A 45 -5.53 -1.02 3.59
C LEU A 45 -6.03 0.32 4.13
N HIS A 46 -6.14 0.49 5.45
CA HIS A 46 -6.57 1.77 6.04
C HIS A 46 -5.61 2.93 5.74
N GLU A 47 -4.30 2.69 5.71
CA GLU A 47 -3.29 3.70 5.36
C GLU A 47 -3.36 4.05 3.87
N LEU A 48 -3.57 3.03 3.01
CA LEU A 48 -3.85 3.27 1.59
C LEU A 48 -5.12 4.10 1.39
N ASN A 49 -6.20 3.82 2.12
CA ASN A 49 -7.43 4.60 2.04
C ASN A 49 -7.19 6.07 2.40
N ASP A 50 -6.44 6.34 3.47
CA ASP A 50 -6.08 7.70 3.85
C ASP A 50 -5.31 8.42 2.72
N ASP A 51 -4.44 7.70 2.01
CA ASP A 51 -3.68 8.24 0.88
C ASP A 51 -4.55 8.46 -0.38
N ILE A 52 -5.35 7.47 -0.81
CA ILE A 52 -6.10 7.55 -2.08
C ILE A 52 -7.36 8.41 -1.97
N TYR A 53 -7.86 8.67 -0.76
CA TYR A 53 -8.96 9.59 -0.50
C TYR A 53 -8.48 11.00 -0.08
N SER A 54 -7.19 11.32 -0.26
CA SER A 54 -6.61 12.63 0.11
C SER A 54 -6.92 13.77 -0.87
N GLY A 55 -7.60 13.51 -1.99
CA GLY A 55 -8.14 14.54 -2.88
C GLY A 55 -8.25 14.14 -4.35
N HIS A 56 -7.35 13.28 -4.84
CA HIS A 56 -7.41 12.76 -6.21
C HIS A 56 -8.55 11.74 -6.39
N ASN A 57 -9.18 11.71 -7.57
CA ASN A 57 -10.20 10.71 -7.92
C ASN A 57 -9.56 9.36 -8.32
N VAL A 58 -9.02 8.64 -7.35
CA VAL A 58 -8.51 7.27 -7.54
C VAL A 58 -9.70 6.31 -7.59
N VAL A 59 -9.96 5.74 -8.76
CA VAL A 59 -11.12 4.84 -9.00
C VAL A 59 -10.76 3.37 -8.98
N SER A 60 -9.47 3.06 -9.14
CA SER A 60 -8.95 1.71 -9.10
C SER A 60 -7.50 1.72 -8.65
N THR A 61 -7.07 0.64 -8.01
CA THR A 61 -5.67 0.45 -7.65
C THR A 61 -5.28 -1.02 -7.82
N VAL A 62 -3.99 -1.27 -8.07
CA VAL A 62 -3.45 -2.61 -8.23
C VAL A 62 -2.49 -2.93 -7.07
N PHE A 63 -2.88 -3.92 -6.26
CA PHE A 63 -2.00 -4.49 -5.25
C PHE A 63 -1.02 -5.46 -5.91
N LEU A 64 0.27 -5.26 -5.67
CA LEU A 64 1.33 -6.17 -6.09
C LEU A 64 1.84 -6.89 -4.83
N GLU A 65 1.73 -8.22 -4.81
CA GLU A 65 2.33 -9.05 -3.77
C GLU A 65 3.86 -8.93 -3.85
N ALA A 66 4.53 -8.82 -2.70
CA ALA A 66 5.97 -8.55 -2.65
C ALA A 66 6.68 -9.29 -1.52
N ARG A 67 6.39 -10.57 -1.31
CA ARG A 67 6.79 -11.33 -0.11
C ARG A 67 6.10 -10.86 1.15
N SER A 68 4.82 -10.48 1.01
CA SER A 68 3.97 -10.08 2.12
C SER A 68 2.69 -10.91 2.12
N MET A 69 2.26 -11.31 3.32
CA MET A 69 1.02 -12.07 3.51
C MET A 69 0.98 -13.42 2.76
N TYR A 70 2.11 -14.12 2.63
CA TYR A 70 2.09 -15.51 2.16
C TYR A 70 1.20 -16.37 3.05
N SER A 71 0.43 -17.26 2.43
CA SER A 71 -0.37 -18.24 3.16
C SER A 71 0.54 -19.08 4.05
N ALA A 72 0.17 -19.23 5.32
CA ALA A 72 0.91 -20.06 6.27
C ALA A 72 0.71 -21.57 6.01
N ASP A 73 -0.34 -21.92 5.26
CA ASP A 73 -0.77 -23.31 5.05
C ASP A 73 -0.25 -23.92 3.74
N VAL A 74 0.60 -23.21 3.01
CA VAL A 74 1.21 -23.73 1.76
C VAL A 74 2.51 -24.48 2.06
N ALA A 75 2.75 -25.55 1.30
CA ALA A 75 3.97 -26.34 1.43
C ALA A 75 5.21 -25.47 1.19
N GLU A 76 6.34 -25.86 1.80
CA GLU A 76 7.62 -25.18 1.65
C GLU A 76 8.00 -25.03 0.17
N GLY A 77 8.36 -23.81 -0.24
CA GLY A 77 8.64 -23.48 -1.64
C GLY A 77 7.41 -23.18 -2.51
N LEU A 78 6.18 -23.32 -1.98
CA LEU A 78 4.94 -22.99 -2.69
C LEU A 78 4.28 -21.68 -2.23
N GLY A 79 4.94 -20.88 -1.39
CA GLY A 79 4.45 -19.57 -0.93
C GLY A 79 4.00 -18.66 -2.07
N SER A 80 4.79 -18.61 -3.14
CA SER A 80 4.51 -17.87 -4.36
C SER A 80 3.44 -18.50 -5.27
N PHE A 81 2.86 -19.65 -4.93
CA PHE A 81 1.78 -20.25 -5.75
C PHE A 81 0.39 -20.00 -5.16
N GLY A 82 0.30 -19.52 -3.92
CA GLY A 82 -0.94 -18.99 -3.33
C GLY A 82 -1.40 -17.66 -3.93
N GLU A 83 -0.64 -17.10 -4.88
CA GLU A 83 -0.75 -15.75 -5.47
C GLU A 83 -2.04 -15.49 -6.28
N VAL A 84 -2.77 -16.52 -6.73
CA VAL A 84 -3.82 -16.37 -7.77
C VAL A 84 -5.26 -16.28 -7.23
N SER A 85 -5.49 -16.37 -5.91
CA SER A 85 -6.84 -16.10 -5.36
C SER A 85 -7.09 -14.58 -5.36
N SER A 86 -7.64 -14.11 -6.47
CA SER A 86 -7.91 -12.70 -6.72
C SER A 86 -9.00 -12.19 -5.77
N TYR A 87 -8.64 -11.27 -4.87
CA TYR A 87 -9.63 -10.41 -4.24
C TYR A 87 -10.05 -9.37 -5.28
N LYS A 88 -11.24 -9.56 -5.86
CA LYS A 88 -11.97 -8.43 -6.43
C LYS A 88 -12.44 -7.59 -5.27
N VAL A 89 -11.96 -6.35 -5.20
CA VAL A 89 -12.64 -5.27 -4.49
C VAL A 89 -13.97 -5.00 -5.21
#